data_AF-A0ABD1E1C7-F1
#
_entry.id   AF-A0ABD1E1C7-F1
#
_cell.length_a   1.000
_cell.length_b   1.000
_cell.length_c   1.000
_cell.angle_alpha   90.00
_cell.angle_beta   90.00
_cell.angle_gamma   90.00
#
_symmetry.space_group_name_H-M   'P 1'
#
loop_
_entity.id
_entity.type
_entity.pdbx_description
1 polymer ?
#
loop_
_entity_poly.entity_id
_entity_poly.type
_entity_poly.pdbx_seq_one_letter_code
_entity_poly.pdbx_strand_id
1 'polypeptide(L)'
;MSLADIQVAISENLKYSKGLAIFINLQMELAQKRLQGRRYTRAFKHECLALYFSAPKLYKNTLRQKFCLPGKSTLLKEINGLDIEPGFNNMNFLNLLATKMKNFSEDDRICVLCIDEMSIKSHLFYAKNLDRIIGFEDDGLNERQLESVKTATTFLLRGLKNK
;
A
#
# COMPACT_ATOMS: atom_id res chain seq x y z
N MET A 1 33.04 23.43 8.03
CA MET A 1 31.66 23.64 7.55
C MET A 1 30.77 22.77 8.40
N SER A 2 30.08 23.38 9.36
CA SER A 2 29.21 22.68 10.30
C SER A 2 28.00 22.10 9.56
N LEU A 3 27.37 21.05 10.10
CA LEU A 3 26.11 20.51 9.56
C LEU A 3 25.01 21.58 9.48
N ALA A 4 25.04 22.57 10.38
CA ALA A 4 24.13 23.71 10.35
C ALA A 4 24.39 24.61 9.15
N ASP A 5 25.66 24.82 8.76
CA ASP A 5 26.03 25.65 7.61
C ASP A 5 25.54 25.02 6.29
N ILE A 6 25.61 23.70 6.18
CA ILE A 6 25.07 22.95 5.03
C ILE A 6 23.54 23.05 5.00
N GLN A 7 22.90 22.98 6.16
CA GLN A 7 21.44 22.99 6.28
C GLN A 7 20.83 24.37 5.97
N VAL A 8 21.50 25.45 6.40
CA VAL A 8 21.15 26.83 6.04
C VAL A 8 21.37 27.07 4.54
N ALA A 9 22.52 26.65 4.00
CA ALA A 9 22.83 26.81 2.58
C ALA A 9 21.87 26.04 1.65
N ILE A 10 21.41 24.85 2.07
CA ILE A 10 20.39 24.04 1.37
C ILE A 10 19.02 24.72 1.46
N SER A 11 18.64 25.29 2.61
CA SER A 11 17.35 25.97 2.76
C SER A 11 17.26 27.29 1.99
N GLU A 12 18.37 28.01 1.85
CA GLU A 12 18.40 29.34 1.21
C GLU A 12 18.60 29.29 -0.31
N ASN A 13 19.23 28.25 -0.87
CA ASN A 13 19.61 28.20 -2.30
C ASN A 13 18.79 27.23 -3.18
N LEU A 14 17.87 26.44 -2.61
CA LEU A 14 17.19 25.40 -3.36
C LEU A 14 15.80 25.82 -3.85
N LYS A 15 15.70 26.21 -5.13
CA LYS A 15 14.45 26.27 -5.95
C LYS A 15 13.83 24.88 -6.18
N TYR A 16 13.76 24.02 -5.17
CA TYR A 16 13.30 22.65 -5.32
C TYR A 16 11.90 22.47 -4.75
N SER A 17 11.19 21.46 -5.25
CA SER A 17 9.86 21.13 -4.75
C SER A 17 9.93 20.85 -3.24
N LYS A 18 8.91 21.31 -2.49
CA LYS A 18 8.81 21.11 -1.04
C LYS A 18 9.06 19.65 -0.63
N GLY A 19 8.59 18.70 -1.43
CA GLY A 19 8.81 17.26 -1.21
C GLY A 19 10.27 16.84 -1.27
N LEU A 20 11.06 17.37 -2.22
CA LEU A 20 12.48 17.05 -2.30
C LEU A 20 13.26 17.61 -1.11
N ALA A 21 12.94 18.84 -0.67
CA ALA A 21 13.58 19.42 0.51
C ALA A 21 13.30 18.57 1.77
N ILE A 22 12.06 18.13 1.96
CA ILE A 22 11.68 17.22 3.05
C ILE A 22 12.46 15.90 2.95
N PHE A 23 12.56 15.32 1.75
CA PHE A 23 13.29 14.07 1.54
C PHE A 23 14.78 14.22 1.88
N ILE A 24 15.45 15.26 1.39
CA ILE A 24 16.89 15.49 1.64
C ILE A 24 17.15 15.68 3.14
N ASN A 25 16.35 16.48 3.82
CA ASN A 25 16.46 16.68 5.28
C ASN A 25 16.31 15.36 6.04
N LEU A 26 15.32 14.54 5.67
CA LEU A 26 15.13 13.22 6.25
C LEU A 26 16.35 12.30 5.99
N GLN A 27 16.92 12.33 4.78
CA GLN A 27 18.11 11.53 4.46
C GLN A 27 19.32 11.96 5.30
N MET A 28 19.54 13.27 5.47
CA MET A 28 20.63 13.80 6.30
C MET A 28 20.50 13.35 7.75
N GLU A 29 19.31 13.44 8.33
CA GLU A 29 19.06 13.03 9.71
C GLU A 29 19.27 11.52 9.91
N LEU A 30 18.79 10.70 8.97
CA LEU A 30 18.87 9.24 9.05
C LEU A 30 20.26 8.68 8.71
N ALA A 31 21.03 9.38 7.89
CA ALA A 31 22.39 9.00 7.53
C ALA A 31 23.33 8.99 8.75
N GLN A 32 23.11 9.91 9.71
CA GLN A 32 23.87 10.00 10.95
C GLN A 32 23.52 8.89 11.95
N LYS A 33 22.38 8.21 11.77
CA LYS A 33 21.89 7.17 12.67
C LYS A 33 22.33 5.78 12.21
N ARG A 34 22.66 4.92 13.19
CA ARG A 34 22.84 3.47 12.96
C ARG A 34 21.57 2.87 12.34
N LEU A 35 21.72 1.78 11.58
CA LEU A 35 20.61 1.11 10.87
C LEU A 35 19.40 0.83 11.77
N GLN A 36 19.62 0.33 12.98
CA GLN A 36 18.57 0.01 13.96
C GLN A 36 17.96 1.25 14.63
N GLY A 37 18.64 2.40 14.57
CA GLY A 37 18.20 3.68 15.13
C GLY A 37 17.37 4.52 14.16
N ARG A 38 17.27 4.12 12.89
CA ARG A 38 16.46 4.83 11.90
C ARG A 38 14.97 4.69 12.22
N ARG A 39 14.25 5.81 12.23
CA ARG A 39 12.81 5.88 12.49
C ARG A 39 12.15 6.62 11.34
N TYR A 40 11.00 6.13 10.89
CA TYR A 40 10.31 6.62 9.71
C TYR A 40 8.91 7.08 10.09
N THR A 41 8.50 8.24 9.59
CA THR A 41 7.13 8.72 9.73
C THR A 41 6.18 7.85 8.91
N ARG A 42 4.92 7.76 9.33
CA ARG A 42 3.90 6.95 8.63
C ARG A 42 3.69 7.42 7.19
N ALA A 43 3.62 8.74 6.98
CA ALA A 43 3.50 9.34 5.64
C ALA A 43 4.64 8.90 4.72
N PHE A 44 5.89 8.98 5.19
CA PHE A 44 7.04 8.57 4.39
C PHE A 44 7.06 7.07 4.10
N LYS A 45 6.61 6.23 5.05
CA LYS A 45 6.46 4.80 4.80
C LYS A 45 5.40 4.52 3.74
N HIS A 46 4.27 5.24 3.72
CA HIS A 46 3.24 5.08 2.70
C HIS A 46 3.76 5.48 1.31
N GLU A 47 4.51 6.57 1.18
CA GLU A 47 5.16 6.96 -0.07
C GLU A 47 6.17 5.89 -0.54
N CYS A 48 6.99 5.39 0.38
CA CYS A 48 7.92 4.30 0.11
C CYS A 48 7.20 3.00 -0.26
N LEU A 49 6.05 2.71 0.34
CA LEU A 49 5.24 1.54 0.06
C LEU A 49 4.63 1.63 -1.35
N ALA A 50 4.11 2.80 -1.73
CA ALA A 50 3.64 3.04 -3.09
C ALA A 50 4.76 2.82 -4.12
N LEU A 51 5.95 3.39 -3.86
CA LEU A 51 7.11 3.19 -4.72
C LEU A 51 7.55 1.71 -4.78
N TYR A 52 7.48 1.01 -3.65
CA TYR A 52 7.80 -0.41 -3.57
C TYR A 52 6.84 -1.26 -4.41
N PHE A 53 5.53 -0.96 -4.42
CA PHE A 53 4.56 -1.67 -5.24
C PHE A 53 4.71 -1.36 -6.73
N SER A 54 5.02 -0.11 -7.08
CA SER A 54 5.24 0.27 -8.48
C SER A 54 6.52 -0.33 -9.07
N ALA A 55 7.62 -0.37 -8.29
CA ALA A 55 8.91 -0.86 -8.78
C ALA A 55 9.71 -1.63 -7.71
N PRO A 56 9.32 -2.87 -7.36
CA PRO A 56 9.94 -3.60 -6.23
C PRO A 56 11.44 -3.88 -6.42
N LYS A 57 11.86 -4.19 -7.64
CA LYS A 57 13.27 -4.49 -7.97
C LYS A 57 14.13 -3.24 -7.84
N LEU A 58 13.68 -2.12 -8.40
CA LEU A 58 14.37 -0.83 -8.31
C LEU A 58 14.50 -0.37 -6.85
N TYR A 59 13.41 -0.50 -6.09
CA TYR A 59 13.40 -0.14 -4.67
C TYR A 59 14.44 -0.92 -3.87
N LYS A 60 14.43 -2.26 -4.00
CA LYS A 60 15.32 -3.15 -3.24
C LYS A 60 16.78 -3.06 -3.67
N ASN A 61 17.03 -3.07 -4.98
CA ASN A 61 18.37 -3.27 -5.51
C ASN A 61 19.11 -1.95 -5.77
N THR A 62 18.41 -0.84 -5.96
CA THR A 62 19.05 0.43 -6.31
C THR A 62 18.80 1.50 -5.26
N LEU A 63 17.53 1.78 -4.94
CA LEU A 63 17.20 2.93 -4.11
C LEU A 63 17.60 2.71 -2.65
N ARG A 64 17.32 1.53 -2.08
CA ARG A 64 17.66 1.23 -0.68
C ARG A 64 19.17 1.09 -0.43
N GLN A 65 19.97 0.87 -1.47
CA GLN A 65 21.43 0.87 -1.35
C GLN A 65 21.99 2.30 -1.27
N LYS A 66 21.34 3.25 -1.97
CA LYS A 66 21.80 4.64 -2.06
C LYS A 66 21.15 5.56 -1.03
N PHE A 67 19.95 5.24 -0.57
CA PHE A 67 19.15 6.06 0.34
C PHE A 67 18.75 5.28 1.59
N CYS A 68 18.57 5.99 2.70
CA CYS A 68 18.11 5.48 3.98
C CYS A 68 16.62 5.13 3.95
N LEU A 69 16.21 4.11 3.19
CA LEU A 69 14.81 3.72 3.01
C LEU A 69 14.36 2.56 3.91
N PRO A 70 13.06 2.48 4.27
CA PRO A 70 12.50 1.35 5.01
C PRO A 70 12.76 -0.01 4.35
N GLY A 71 12.87 -1.06 5.16
CA GLY A 71 12.97 -2.43 4.66
C GLY A 71 11.61 -2.99 4.23
N LYS A 72 11.63 -4.08 3.43
CA LYS A 72 10.40 -4.81 3.02
C LYS A 72 9.51 -5.14 4.22
N SER A 73 10.08 -5.68 5.30
CA SER A 73 9.31 -6.02 6.49
C SER A 73 8.64 -4.79 7.12
N THR A 74 9.33 -3.66 7.19
CA THR A 74 8.79 -2.41 7.71
C THR A 74 7.62 -1.90 6.86
N LEU A 75 7.74 -1.99 5.53
CA LEU A 75 6.69 -1.57 4.60
C LEU A 75 5.47 -2.50 4.68
N LEU A 76 5.67 -3.81 4.68
CA LEU A 76 4.56 -4.77 4.75
C LEU A 76 3.81 -4.68 6.08
N LYS A 77 4.47 -4.33 7.18
CA LYS A 77 3.78 -4.05 8.45
C LYS A 77 2.75 -2.94 8.37
N GLU A 78 2.90 -1.97 7.46
CA GLU A 78 1.91 -0.90 7.29
C GLU A 78 0.60 -1.40 6.67
N ILE A 79 0.62 -2.53 5.95
CA ILE A 79 -0.57 -3.14 5.34
C ILE A 79 -1.09 -4.36 6.09
N ASN A 80 -0.38 -4.83 7.12
CA ASN A 80 -0.78 -6.03 7.88
C ASN A 80 -2.12 -5.88 8.60
N GLY A 81 -2.63 -4.66 8.80
CA GLY A 81 -3.96 -4.42 9.38
C GLY A 81 -5.09 -4.33 8.35
N LEU A 82 -4.81 -4.63 7.07
CA LEU A 82 -5.85 -4.71 6.04
C LEU A 82 -6.42 -6.14 6.04
N ASP A 83 -7.51 -6.34 6.78
CA ASP A 83 -8.27 -7.58 6.74
C ASP A 83 -9.10 -7.60 5.45
N ILE A 84 -8.68 -8.42 4.48
CA ILE A 84 -9.41 -8.67 3.24
C ILE A 84 -9.95 -10.09 3.32
N GLU A 85 -11.25 -10.20 3.46
CA GLU A 85 -11.98 -11.46 3.52
C GLU A 85 -12.79 -11.68 2.24
N PRO A 86 -13.12 -12.94 1.89
CA PRO A 86 -14.03 -13.25 0.79
C PRO A 86 -15.39 -12.56 0.94
N GLY A 87 -16.04 -12.32 -0.20
CA GLY A 87 -17.34 -11.66 -0.27
C GLY A 87 -17.29 -10.15 -0.02
N PHE A 88 -18.47 -9.57 0.26
CA PHE A 88 -18.66 -8.12 0.44
C PHE A 88 -18.77 -7.68 1.91
N ASN A 89 -18.51 -8.58 2.86
CA ASN A 89 -18.73 -8.33 4.29
C ASN A 89 -17.75 -7.32 4.91
N ASN A 90 -16.80 -6.80 4.13
CA ASN A 90 -15.85 -5.81 4.60
C ASN A 90 -16.46 -4.41 4.63
N MET A 91 -17.25 -4.13 5.67
CA MET A 91 -17.84 -2.81 5.93
C MET A 91 -16.80 -1.69 5.89
N ASN A 92 -15.54 -1.96 6.24
CA ASN A 92 -14.47 -0.96 6.21
C ASN A 92 -14.17 -0.48 4.79
N PHE A 93 -14.17 -1.38 3.80
CA PHE A 93 -13.93 -1.03 2.41
C PHE A 93 -15.09 -0.20 1.84
N LEU A 94 -16.34 -0.63 2.08
CA LEU A 94 -17.53 0.11 1.64
C LEU A 94 -17.63 1.49 2.31
N ASN A 95 -17.32 1.59 3.61
CA ASN A 95 -17.29 2.87 4.33
C ASN A 95 -16.19 3.81 3.81
N LEU A 96 -15.03 3.27 3.45
CA LEU A 96 -13.95 4.03 2.82
C LEU A 96 -14.39 4.58 1.45
N LEU A 97 -15.01 3.73 0.62
CA LEU A 97 -15.59 4.15 -0.66
C LEU A 97 -16.65 5.23 -0.47
N ALA A 98 -17.60 5.03 0.45
CA ALA A 98 -18.63 6.01 0.78
C ALA A 98 -18.02 7.35 1.20
N THR A 99 -16.96 7.31 2.04
CA THR A 99 -16.24 8.52 2.48
C THR A 99 -15.58 9.25 1.31
N LYS A 100 -14.98 8.52 0.37
CA LYS A 100 -14.38 9.09 -0.84
C LYS A 100 -15.44 9.75 -1.73
N MET A 101 -16.62 9.16 -1.82
CA MET A 101 -17.73 9.64 -2.66
C MET A 101 -18.54 10.79 -2.04
N LYS A 102 -18.30 11.18 -0.77
CA LYS A 102 -19.04 12.28 -0.12
C LYS A 102 -19.01 13.59 -0.92
N ASN A 103 -17.88 13.88 -1.57
CA ASN A 103 -17.68 15.12 -2.33
C ASN A 103 -17.98 14.95 -3.83
N PHE A 104 -18.53 13.82 -4.25
CA PHE A 104 -18.83 13.55 -5.66
C PHE A 104 -20.20 14.14 -5.99
N SER A 105 -20.30 14.77 -7.15
CA SER A 105 -21.59 15.15 -7.71
C SER A 105 -22.39 13.90 -8.12
N GLU A 106 -23.71 14.03 -8.29
CA GLU A 106 -24.55 12.88 -8.69
C GLU A 106 -24.06 12.24 -10.00
N ASP A 107 -23.61 13.04 -10.97
CA ASP A 107 -23.03 12.54 -12.22
C ASP A 107 -21.71 11.78 -12.01
N ASP A 108 -20.87 12.22 -11.06
CA ASP A 108 -19.58 11.59 -10.79
C ASP A 108 -19.75 10.25 -10.04
N ARG A 109 -20.92 10.00 -9.45
CA ARG A 109 -21.27 8.74 -8.78
C ARG A 109 -21.74 7.66 -9.75
N ILE A 110 -22.05 8.03 -10.99
CA ILE A 110 -22.45 7.05 -12.01
C ILE A 110 -21.24 6.18 -12.36
N CYS A 111 -21.38 4.88 -12.14
CA CYS A 111 -20.32 3.90 -12.36
C CYS A 111 -20.86 2.61 -12.98
N VAL A 112 -19.94 1.83 -13.53
CA VAL A 112 -20.16 0.46 -14.01
C VAL A 112 -19.58 -0.50 -12.99
N LEU A 113 -20.37 -1.50 -12.60
CA LEU A 113 -19.89 -2.67 -11.88
C LEU A 113 -19.55 -3.75 -12.90
N CYS A 114 -18.27 -4.04 -13.06
CA CYS A 114 -17.78 -5.15 -13.85
C CYS A 114 -17.60 -6.36 -12.93
N ILE A 115 -18.15 -7.49 -13.36
CA ILE A 115 -18.03 -8.78 -12.67
C ILE A 115 -17.36 -9.73 -13.65
N ASP A 116 -16.34 -10.43 -13.20
CA ASP A 116 -15.62 -11.43 -14.00
C ASP A 116 -15.10 -12.56 -13.11
N GLU A 117 -14.75 -13.68 -13.71
CA GLU A 117 -14.24 -14.85 -13.04
C GLU A 117 -12.84 -15.21 -13.58
N MET A 118 -11.85 -15.18 -12.68
CA MET A 118 -10.45 -15.46 -13.02
C MET A 118 -10.08 -16.89 -12.63
N SER A 119 -9.57 -17.68 -13.58
CA SER A 119 -8.96 -18.97 -13.24
C SER A 119 -7.71 -18.78 -12.39
N ILE A 120 -7.63 -19.50 -11.28
CA ILE A 120 -6.50 -19.48 -10.34
C ILE A 120 -5.96 -20.90 -10.13
N LYS A 121 -4.68 -20.98 -9.77
CA LYS A 121 -4.08 -22.27 -9.43
C LYS A 121 -4.65 -22.77 -8.11
N SER A 122 -5.35 -23.90 -8.16
CA SER A 122 -5.79 -24.61 -6.96
C SER A 122 -4.58 -24.96 -6.08
N HIS A 123 -4.62 -24.49 -4.84
CA HIS A 123 -3.60 -24.75 -3.84
C HIS A 123 -4.16 -24.51 -2.44
N LEU A 124 -3.96 -25.49 -1.55
CA LEU A 124 -4.30 -25.38 -0.13
C LEU A 124 -3.05 -25.10 0.69
N PHE A 125 -3.10 -24.08 1.55
CA PHE A 125 -2.01 -23.79 2.49
C PHE A 125 -2.54 -23.29 3.83
N TYR A 126 -1.81 -23.58 4.91
CA TYR A 126 -2.17 -23.12 6.24
C TYR A 126 -1.58 -21.74 6.54
N ALA A 127 -2.45 -20.74 6.70
CA ALA A 127 -2.08 -19.37 7.05
C ALA A 127 -1.99 -19.22 8.57
N LYS A 128 -0.78 -19.38 9.11
CA LYS A 128 -0.50 -19.35 10.56
C LYS A 128 -1.00 -18.09 11.28
N ASN A 129 -0.98 -16.95 10.61
CA ASN A 129 -1.43 -15.68 11.17
C ASN A 129 -2.95 -15.59 11.33
N LEU A 130 -3.71 -16.38 10.56
CA LEU A 130 -5.18 -16.44 10.59
C LEU A 130 -5.69 -17.74 11.21
N ASP A 131 -4.79 -18.64 11.62
CA ASP A 131 -5.09 -20.00 12.09
C ASP A 131 -6.10 -20.74 11.22
N ARG A 132 -5.95 -20.64 9.89
CA ARG A 132 -6.89 -21.27 8.94
C ARG A 132 -6.18 -21.79 7.70
N ILE A 133 -6.74 -22.84 7.11
CA ILE A 133 -6.37 -23.29 5.76
C ILE A 133 -6.96 -22.28 4.77
N ILE A 134 -6.22 -21.87 3.75
CA ILE A 134 -6.66 -21.01 2.64
C ILE A 134 -6.65 -21.84 1.35
N GLY A 135 -7.60 -21.57 0.44
CA GLY A 135 -7.68 -22.22 -0.88
C GLY A 135 -8.85 -23.19 -1.07
N PHE A 136 -9.74 -23.28 -0.07
CA PHE A 136 -11.07 -23.83 -0.27
C PHE A 136 -12.03 -22.76 -0.80
N GLU A 137 -13.10 -23.20 -1.46
CA GLU A 137 -14.19 -22.33 -1.89
C GLU A 137 -14.86 -21.63 -0.71
N ASP A 138 -15.04 -20.31 -0.86
CA ASP A 138 -15.57 -19.41 0.15
C ASP A 138 -16.17 -18.19 -0.56
N ASP A 139 -17.48 -18.02 -0.45
CA ASP A 139 -18.25 -16.90 -1.02
C ASP A 139 -18.44 -15.74 -0.02
N GLY A 140 -17.90 -15.89 1.20
CA GLY A 140 -18.06 -14.93 2.29
C GLY A 140 -19.39 -15.03 3.04
N LEU A 141 -20.26 -15.99 2.74
CA LEU A 141 -21.54 -16.19 3.45
C LEU A 141 -21.43 -17.16 4.65
N ASN A 142 -20.20 -17.49 5.06
CA ASN A 142 -19.85 -18.46 6.12
C ASN A 142 -20.12 -19.94 5.76
N GLU A 143 -20.42 -20.24 4.50
CA GLU A 143 -20.58 -21.61 4.00
C GLU A 143 -19.33 -22.03 3.22
N ARG A 144 -18.33 -22.49 3.96
CA ARG A 144 -17.08 -22.96 3.35
C ARG A 144 -17.25 -24.37 2.82
N GLN A 145 -17.07 -24.56 1.53
CA GLN A 145 -17.06 -25.90 0.94
C GLN A 145 -15.67 -26.51 1.04
N LEU A 146 -15.57 -27.82 1.31
CA LEU A 146 -14.29 -28.53 1.43
C LEU A 146 -13.64 -28.84 0.07
N GLU A 147 -14.05 -28.14 -0.98
CA GLU A 147 -13.50 -28.26 -2.32
C GLU A 147 -12.45 -27.18 -2.58
N SER A 148 -11.37 -27.55 -3.28
CA SER A 148 -10.33 -26.59 -3.61
C SER A 148 -10.78 -25.64 -4.71
N VAL A 149 -10.60 -24.35 -4.46
CA VAL A 149 -11.00 -23.29 -5.38
C VAL A 149 -10.15 -23.32 -6.66
N LYS A 150 -10.82 -23.13 -7.81
CA LYS A 150 -10.19 -23.08 -9.15
C LYS A 150 -10.36 -21.73 -9.83
N THR A 151 -11.26 -20.91 -9.31
CA THR A 151 -11.62 -19.62 -9.89
C THR A 151 -11.85 -18.59 -8.78
N ALA A 152 -11.66 -17.32 -9.10
CA ALA A 152 -11.94 -16.22 -8.19
C ALA A 152 -12.89 -15.24 -8.87
N THR A 153 -14.03 -15.00 -8.26
CA THR A 153 -14.96 -13.95 -8.69
C THR A 153 -14.37 -12.58 -8.32
N THR A 154 -14.25 -11.71 -9.31
CA THR A 154 -13.67 -10.38 -9.16
C THR A 154 -14.70 -9.31 -9.46
N PHE A 155 -14.63 -8.22 -8.70
CA PHE A 155 -15.52 -7.08 -8.85
C PHE A 155 -14.68 -5.82 -9.09
N LEU A 156 -15.01 -5.07 -10.13
CA LEU A 156 -14.38 -3.79 -10.44
C LEU A 156 -15.44 -2.71 -10.59
N LEU A 157 -15.36 -1.68 -9.76
CA LEU A 157 -16.14 -0.47 -9.91
C LEU A 157 -15.37 0.55 -10.73
N ARG A 158 -15.97 1.03 -11.82
CA ARG A 158 -15.38 2.04 -12.71
C ARG A 158 -16.34 3.22 -12.89
N GLY A 159 -15.90 4.43 -12.53
CA GLY A 159 -16.66 5.65 -12.81
C GLY A 159 -16.84 5.87 -14.31
N LEU A 160 -18.03 6.29 -14.73
CA LEU A 160 -18.33 6.59 -16.14
C LEU A 160 -17.85 7.99 -16.53
N LYS A 161 -17.96 8.94 -15.59
CA LYS A 161 -17.50 10.31 -15.78
C LYS A 161 -16.06 10.41 -15.28
N ASN A 162 -15.12 10.46 -16.22
CA ASN A 162 -13.73 10.81 -15.93
C ASN A 162 -13.59 12.33 -15.99
N LYS A 163 -13.11 12.95 -14.91
CA LYS A 163 -12.38 14.21 -14.99
C LYS A 163 -10.89 13.92 -14.99
#